data_AF-A0A4P2Q1K6-F1
#
_entry.id   AF-A0A4P2Q1K6-F1
#
_cell.length_a   1.000
_cell.length_b   1.000
_cell.length_c   1.000
_cell.angle_alpha   90.00
_cell.angle_beta   90.00
_cell.angle_gamma   90.00
#
_symmetry.space_group_name_H-M   'P 1'
#
loop_
_entity.id
_entity.type
_entity.pdbx_description
1 polymer ?
#
loop_
_entity_poly.entity_id
_entity_poly.type
_entity_poly.pdbx_seq_one_letter_code
_entity_poly.pdbx_strand_id
1 'polypeptide(L)'
;MKALHLPLALACLLAAACSPIEKDLCDYKCDCEGCNDREFEECLDRYDRRYADADYRGCAHRYDALLACEDDTAICRDYKWETSCKPERDALDRCID
;
A
#
# COMPACT_ATOMS: atom_id res chain seq x y z
N MET A 1 38.27 -37.27 10.24
CA MET A 1 38.08 -35.80 10.26
C MET A 1 36.68 -35.51 9.75
N LYS A 2 35.96 -34.62 10.44
CA LYS A 2 34.50 -34.48 10.49
C LYS A 2 33.83 -34.27 9.12
N ALA A 3 32.84 -35.11 8.80
CA ALA A 3 31.82 -34.81 7.80
C ALA A 3 30.88 -33.77 8.42
N LEU A 4 30.79 -32.58 7.83
CA LEU A 4 29.72 -31.62 8.16
C LEU A 4 28.63 -31.76 7.11
N HIS A 5 27.54 -32.34 7.56
CA HIS A 5 26.23 -32.32 6.95
C HIS A 5 25.71 -30.88 7.02
N LEU A 6 25.55 -30.21 5.87
CA LEU A 6 24.88 -28.91 5.80
C LEU A 6 23.44 -29.13 5.28
N PRO A 7 22.41 -28.81 6.07
CA PRO A 7 21.03 -29.14 5.75
C PRO A 7 20.46 -28.21 4.67
N LEU A 8 19.53 -28.78 3.88
CA LEU A 8 18.60 -28.13 2.96
C LEU A 8 18.09 -26.79 3.52
N ALA A 9 18.46 -25.67 2.89
CA ALA A 9 17.71 -24.42 3.02
C ALA A 9 16.69 -24.38 1.89
N LEU A 10 15.49 -24.91 2.16
CA LEU A 10 14.32 -24.72 1.30
C LEU A 10 13.84 -23.27 1.49
N ALA A 11 14.46 -22.34 0.77
CA ALA A 11 13.95 -20.98 0.66
C ALA A 11 12.70 -21.03 -0.22
N CYS A 12 11.53 -21.20 0.41
CA CYS A 12 10.25 -20.91 -0.21
C CYS A 12 10.21 -19.40 -0.52
N LEU A 13 10.68 -19.04 -1.71
CA LEU A 13 10.29 -17.83 -2.40
C LEU A 13 8.79 -17.91 -2.64
N LEU A 14 8.01 -17.51 -1.64
CA LEU A 14 6.65 -17.06 -1.84
C LEU A 14 6.74 -15.79 -2.66
N ALA A 15 6.93 -15.94 -3.97
CA ALA A 15 6.40 -14.99 -4.94
C ALA A 15 4.87 -15.12 -4.89
N ALA A 16 4.28 -14.72 -3.77
CA ALA A 16 2.94 -14.15 -3.83
C ALA A 16 3.07 -13.03 -4.86
N ALA A 17 2.25 -13.06 -5.90
CA ALA A 17 2.26 -12.04 -6.93
C ALA A 17 2.08 -10.68 -6.24
N CYS A 18 3.18 -9.96 -6.01
CA CYS A 18 3.16 -8.62 -5.43
C CYS A 18 2.62 -7.69 -6.51
N SER A 19 1.30 -7.67 -6.65
CA SER A 19 0.62 -6.47 -7.14
C SER A 19 1.06 -5.30 -6.24
N PRO A 20 1.31 -4.10 -6.78
CA PRO A 20 1.56 -2.94 -5.96
C PRO A 20 0.40 -2.76 -4.98
N ILE A 21 0.68 -2.55 -3.69
CA ILE A 21 -0.34 -2.40 -2.63
C ILE A 21 -1.34 -1.29 -3.02
N GLU A 22 -0.85 -0.23 -3.67
CA GLU A 22 -1.65 0.86 -4.22
C GLU A 22 -2.75 0.37 -5.17
N LYS A 23 -2.42 -0.57 -6.05
CA LYS A 23 -3.37 -1.14 -7.00
C LYS A 23 -4.44 -1.94 -6.26
N ASP A 24 -4.03 -2.76 -5.30
CA ASP A 24 -4.96 -3.59 -4.52
C ASP A 24 -5.91 -2.73 -3.67
N LEU A 25 -5.40 -1.63 -3.10
CA LEU A 25 -6.22 -0.61 -2.41
C LEU A 25 -7.21 0.08 -3.35
N CYS A 26 -6.79 0.43 -4.57
CA CYS A 26 -7.68 1.03 -5.57
C CYS A 26 -8.73 0.04 -6.08
N ASP A 27 -8.36 -1.21 -6.32
CA ASP A 27 -9.30 -2.28 -6.68
C ASP A 27 -10.34 -2.43 -5.56
N TYR A 28 -9.90 -2.57 -4.30
CA TYR A 28 -10.81 -2.75 -3.16
C TYR A 28 -11.76 -1.58 -2.97
N LYS A 29 -11.24 -0.35 -3.10
CA LYS A 29 -12.04 0.86 -3.07
C LYS A 29 -13.08 0.87 -4.19
N CYS A 30 -12.68 0.53 -5.41
CA CYS A 30 -13.55 0.60 -6.56
C CYS A 30 -14.60 -0.50 -6.61
N ASP A 31 -14.28 -1.69 -6.10
CA ASP A 31 -15.25 -2.76 -5.87
C ASP A 31 -16.31 -2.35 -4.83
N CYS A 32 -15.92 -1.53 -3.84
CA CYS A 32 -16.84 -1.02 -2.82
C CYS A 32 -17.73 0.13 -3.34
N GLU A 33 -17.14 1.10 -4.02
CA GLU A 33 -17.80 2.37 -4.39
C GLU A 33 -18.43 2.35 -5.79
N GLY A 34 -18.09 1.36 -6.62
CA GLY A 34 -18.57 1.24 -8.00
C GLY A 34 -17.91 2.22 -8.96
N CYS A 35 -16.57 2.28 -8.95
CA CYS A 35 -15.81 3.17 -9.84
C CYS A 35 -16.02 2.85 -11.32
N ASN A 36 -15.82 3.86 -12.16
CA ASN A 36 -15.46 3.68 -13.57
C ASN A 36 -13.93 3.65 -13.77
N ASP A 37 -13.48 3.26 -14.98
CA ASP A 37 -12.05 3.15 -15.33
C ASP A 37 -11.25 4.43 -15.03
N ARG A 38 -11.83 5.61 -15.30
CA ARG A 38 -11.17 6.89 -15.01
C ARG A 38 -11.01 7.11 -13.51
N GLU A 39 -12.00 6.76 -12.69
CA GLU A 39 -11.90 6.88 -11.22
C GLU A 39 -10.84 5.93 -10.64
N PHE A 40 -10.70 4.74 -11.24
CA PHE A 40 -9.63 3.81 -10.91
C PHE A 40 -8.25 4.38 -11.26
N GLU A 41 -8.08 4.93 -12.48
CA GLU A 41 -6.84 5.61 -12.88
C GLU A 41 -6.52 6.80 -11.96
N GLU A 42 -7.51 7.62 -11.64
CA GLU A 42 -7.36 8.75 -10.70
C GLU A 42 -6.95 8.31 -9.28
N CYS A 43 -7.33 7.09 -8.87
CA CYS A 43 -6.90 6.49 -7.62
C CYS A 43 -5.41 6.16 -7.65
N LEU A 44 -4.95 5.46 -8.70
CA LEU A 44 -3.53 5.11 -8.88
C LEU A 44 -2.65 6.37 -8.97
N ASP A 45 -3.06 7.32 -9.80
CA ASP A 45 -2.41 8.62 -9.99
C ASP A 45 -2.21 9.38 -8.67
N ARG A 46 -3.15 9.22 -7.72
CA ARG A 46 -3.07 9.88 -6.42
C ARG A 46 -1.99 9.27 -5.54
N TYR A 47 -1.86 7.94 -5.54
CA TYR A 47 -0.79 7.26 -4.85
C TYR A 47 0.56 7.60 -5.46
N ASP A 48 0.69 7.54 -6.79
CA ASP A 48 1.91 7.89 -7.51
C ASP A 48 2.39 9.31 -7.21
N ARG A 49 1.48 10.30 -7.26
CA ARG A 49 1.82 11.69 -6.91
C ARG A 49 2.28 11.83 -5.46
N ARG A 50 1.58 11.18 -4.52
CA ARG A 50 1.95 11.23 -3.10
C ARG A 50 3.28 10.56 -2.81
N TYR A 51 3.56 9.43 -3.46
CA TYR A 51 4.85 8.78 -3.38
C TYR A 51 5.95 9.69 -3.92
N ALA A 52 5.75 10.30 -5.10
CA ALA A 52 6.73 11.20 -5.70
C ALA A 52 7.05 12.42 -4.80
N ASP A 53 6.02 13.05 -4.23
CA ASP A 53 6.19 14.16 -3.28
C ASP A 53 6.90 13.70 -2.00
N ALA A 54 6.55 12.51 -1.50
CA ALA A 54 7.16 11.93 -0.32
C ALA A 54 8.64 11.60 -0.55
N ASP A 55 8.98 10.94 -1.65
CA ASP A 55 10.36 10.60 -2.02
C ASP A 55 11.21 11.86 -2.19
N TYR A 56 10.70 12.84 -2.95
CA TYR A 56 11.37 14.12 -3.18
C TYR A 56 11.72 14.85 -1.87
N ARG A 57 10.88 14.74 -0.85
CA ARG A 57 11.05 15.40 0.46
C ARG A 57 11.68 14.51 1.53
N GLY A 58 12.05 13.27 1.21
CA GLY A 58 12.61 12.30 2.18
C GLY A 58 11.58 11.73 3.17
N CYS A 59 10.30 11.81 2.83
CA CYS A 59 9.14 11.39 3.61
C CYS A 59 8.60 10.01 3.22
N ALA A 60 9.29 9.23 2.38
CA ALA A 60 8.82 7.91 1.89
C ALA A 60 8.36 6.97 3.04
N HIS A 61 9.07 6.95 4.16
CA HIS A 61 8.67 6.18 5.35
C HIS A 61 7.28 6.52 5.91
N ARG A 62 6.79 7.76 5.71
CA ARG A 62 5.43 8.18 6.11
C ARG A 62 4.39 7.72 5.10
N TYR A 63 4.75 7.67 3.83
CA TYR A 63 3.92 7.12 2.78
C TYR A 63 3.73 5.62 2.99
N ASP A 64 4.81 4.88 3.26
CA ASP A 64 4.75 3.44 3.58
C ASP A 64 3.87 3.17 4.82
N ALA A 65 3.98 4.00 5.85
CA ALA A 65 3.13 3.90 7.04
C ALA A 65 1.64 4.15 6.73
N LEU A 66 1.33 5.07 5.82
CA LEU A 66 -0.04 5.29 5.35
C LEU A 66 -0.56 4.06 4.61
N LEU A 67 0.21 3.51 3.66
CA LEU A 67 -0.20 2.32 2.90
C LEU A 67 -0.45 1.12 3.80
N ALA A 68 0.45 0.85 4.75
CA ALA A 68 0.28 -0.24 5.71
C ALA A 68 -1.00 -0.09 6.53
N CYS A 69 -1.30 1.12 6.99
CA CYS A 69 -2.54 1.36 7.72
C CYS A 69 -3.79 1.18 6.83
N GLU A 70 -3.74 1.66 5.58
CA GLU A 70 -4.88 1.54 4.67
C GLU A 70 -5.13 0.07 4.32
N ASP A 71 -4.09 -0.73 4.12
CA ASP A 71 -4.19 -2.18 3.92
C ASP A 71 -4.80 -2.88 5.16
N ASP A 72 -4.34 -2.53 6.36
CA ASP A 72 -4.80 -3.14 7.60
C ASP A 72 -6.24 -2.76 8.01
N THR A 73 -6.68 -1.54 7.68
CA THR A 73 -7.90 -0.95 8.26
C THR A 73 -8.98 -0.59 7.26
N ALA A 74 -8.71 -0.73 5.95
CA ALA A 74 -9.71 -0.48 4.94
C ALA A 74 -10.93 -1.37 5.13
N ILE A 75 -12.11 -0.75 5.12
CA ILE A 75 -13.39 -1.44 5.18
C ILE A 75 -14.36 -0.83 4.17
N CYS A 76 -15.22 -1.67 3.61
CA CYS A 76 -16.37 -1.23 2.83
C CYS A 76 -17.61 -1.20 3.73
N ARG A 77 -18.20 -0.02 3.92
CA ARG A 77 -19.44 0.17 4.68
C ARG A 77 -20.40 1.04 3.87
N ASP A 78 -21.62 0.56 3.64
CA ASP A 78 -22.67 1.31 2.94
C ASP A 78 -22.22 1.91 1.59
N TYR A 79 -21.50 1.11 0.78
CA TYR A 79 -20.91 1.52 -0.50
C TYR A 79 -19.88 2.66 -0.39
N LYS A 80 -19.24 2.78 0.77
CA LYS A 80 -18.17 3.74 1.02
C LYS A 80 -16.95 3.01 1.54
N TRP A 81 -15.81 3.33 0.94
CA TRP A 81 -14.53 2.87 1.41
C TRP A 81 -14.05 3.78 2.54
N GLU A 82 -13.80 3.20 3.71
CA GLU A 82 -13.36 3.91 4.91
C GLU A 82 -12.06 3.30 5.45
N THR A 83 -11.19 4.15 6.01
CA THR A 83 -9.95 3.73 6.69
C THR A 83 -9.83 4.42 8.04
N SER A 84 -9.06 3.84 8.95
CA SER A 84 -8.77 4.45 10.26
C SER A 84 -7.45 5.24 10.30
N CYS A 85 -6.93 5.63 9.12
CA CYS A 85 -5.56 6.11 8.93
C CYS A 85 -5.39 7.62 8.95
N LYS A 86 -6.27 8.33 9.66
CA LYS A 86 -6.16 9.79 9.78
C LYS A 86 -4.80 10.23 10.33
N PRO A 87 -4.24 9.62 11.39
CA PRO A 87 -2.94 10.02 11.92
C PRO A 87 -1.79 9.89 10.92
N GLU A 88 -1.74 8.78 10.18
CA GLU A 88 -0.72 8.48 9.17
C GLU A 88 -0.85 9.43 7.98
N ARG A 89 -2.08 9.68 7.52
CA ARG A 89 -2.39 10.63 6.46
C ARG A 89 -1.95 12.05 6.83
N ASP A 90 -2.35 12.53 8.01
CA ASP A 90 -1.97 13.85 8.50
C ASP A 90 -0.44 13.95 8.71
N ALA A 91 0.23 12.85 9.04
CA ALA A 91 1.69 12.82 9.20
C ALA A 91 2.44 12.87 7.87
N LEU A 92 1.92 12.21 6.83
CA LEU A 92 2.42 12.34 5.47
C LEU A 92 2.21 13.77 4.97
N ASP A 93 0.99 14.29 5.09
CA ASP A 93 0.62 15.63 4.60
C ASP A 93 1.53 16.71 5.20
N ARG A 94 1.73 16.71 6.51
CA ARG A 94 2.67 17.65 7.16
C ARG A 94 4.13 17.51 6.70
N CYS A 95 4.51 16.34 6.18
CA CYS A 95 5.87 16.09 5.70
C CYS A 95 6.03 16.58 4.25
N ILE A 96 4.96 16.49 3.45
CA ILE A 96 4.95 16.86 2.03
C ILE A 96 4.42 18.26 1.72
N ASP A 97 3.86 18.96 2.70
CA ASP A 97 3.52 20.40 2.64
C ASP A 97 4.81 21.24 2.47
#